data_AF-A0A8X6RHT7-F1
#
_entry.id   AF-A0A8X6RHT7-F1
#
_cell.length_a   1.000
_cell.length_b   1.000
_cell.length_c   1.000
_cell.angle_alpha   90.00
_cell.angle_beta   90.00
_cell.angle_gamma   90.00
#
_symmetry.space_group_name_H-M   'P 1'
#
loop_
_entity.id
_entity.type
_entity.pdbx_description
1 polymer ?
#
loop_
_entity_poly.entity_id
_entity_poly.type
_entity_poly.pdbx_seq_one_letter_code
_entity_poly.pdbx_strand_id
1 'polypeptide(L)'
;MNKKCQYCDAFKWNDETAGMCCSSGKVPLPLLGEPEEPLKTLLLSVTNVSKQFLRKIRKYNSCFQMISFGVDKVIRMPGISPTFTVQGQIYHQIGSLFPEGNDQHKFLQVYFMGDEQNEVNRRCQYIEGVERETVLKIQQMLHSHNVLLKIFKSAIDNWPSDSYKVVIHTNRTPRGEHERRYNAPMVNEVAVLVTGEPCSPRDIVLRAHDNMLQPIADTHKFYDALQYPLIFSKGEPGYHFNIPVVNPTTEQPITSKKVSCMDFYAYYMML
;
A
#
# COMPACT_ATOMS: atom_id res chain seq x y z
N MET A 1 -22.12 13.98 13.22
CA MET A 1 -21.50 12.97 14.11
C MET A 1 -21.20 13.64 15.43
N ASN A 2 -21.85 13.24 16.51
CA ASN A 2 -21.85 14.00 17.78
C ASN A 2 -21.39 13.15 18.98
N LYS A 3 -21.15 11.85 18.79
CA LYS A 3 -20.74 10.93 19.84
C LYS A 3 -19.29 10.50 19.62
N LYS A 4 -18.39 10.96 20.48
CA LYS A 4 -16.98 10.57 20.44
C LYS A 4 -16.80 9.16 21.03
N CYS A 5 -16.05 8.29 20.36
CA CYS A 5 -15.69 6.98 20.90
C CYS A 5 -14.66 7.13 22.03
N GLN A 6 -14.90 6.46 23.16
CA GLN A 6 -13.98 6.51 24.31
C GLN A 6 -12.64 5.78 24.11
N TYR A 7 -12.53 4.93 23.08
CA TYR A 7 -11.35 4.07 22.86
C TYR A 7 -10.45 4.55 21.73
N CYS A 8 -11.01 5.15 20.69
CA CYS A 8 -10.27 5.53 19.47
C CYS A 8 -10.54 6.96 19.02
N ASP A 9 -11.30 7.74 19.79
CA ASP A 9 -11.65 9.13 19.47
C ASP A 9 -12.49 9.38 18.20
N ALA A 10 -12.82 8.32 17.43
CA ALA A 10 -13.71 8.39 16.28
C ALA A 10 -15.06 9.03 16.60
N PHE A 11 -15.55 9.91 15.72
CA PHE A 11 -16.86 10.54 15.84
C PHE A 11 -17.94 9.69 15.19
N LYS A 12 -19.01 9.41 15.92
CA LYS A 12 -20.12 8.54 15.51
C LYS A 12 -21.46 9.27 15.53
N TRP A 13 -22.42 8.74 14.78
CA TRP A 13 -23.83 9.09 14.91
C TRP A 13 -24.44 8.39 16.15
N ASN A 14 -25.57 8.91 16.64
CA ASN A 14 -26.17 8.42 17.88
C ASN A 14 -26.68 6.97 17.77
N ASP A 15 -27.19 6.60 16.59
CA ASP A 15 -27.77 5.28 16.30
C ASP A 15 -26.72 4.25 15.87
N GLU A 16 -25.46 4.65 15.72
CA GLU A 16 -24.38 3.72 15.38
C GLU A 16 -23.98 2.85 16.57
N THR A 17 -23.71 1.58 16.29
CA THR A 17 -23.34 0.62 17.32
C THR A 17 -22.04 1.01 18.02
N ALA A 18 -21.88 0.59 19.28
CA ALA A 18 -20.68 0.87 20.06
C ALA A 18 -19.41 0.35 19.36
N GLY A 19 -19.51 -0.80 18.70
CA GLY A 19 -18.41 -1.51 18.04
C GLY A 19 -18.03 -1.01 16.65
N MET A 20 -18.77 -0.10 16.02
CA MET A 20 -18.62 0.21 14.59
C MET A 20 -17.24 0.75 14.17
N CYS A 21 -16.50 1.41 15.07
CA CYS A 21 -15.17 1.97 14.77
C CYS A 21 -14.03 1.01 15.18
N CYS A 22 -13.94 0.67 16.46
CA CYS A 22 -12.82 -0.10 17.04
C CYS A 22 -13.27 -1.40 17.71
N SER A 23 -14.46 -1.92 17.36
CA SER A 23 -15.05 -3.10 17.98
C SER A 23 -15.10 -3.01 19.53
N SER A 24 -15.45 -1.81 20.02
CA SER A 24 -15.50 -1.45 21.45
C SER A 24 -14.12 -1.54 22.14
N GLY A 25 -13.09 -0.98 21.50
CA GLY A 25 -11.72 -0.93 22.02
C GLY A 25 -10.90 -2.21 21.81
N LYS A 26 -11.45 -3.17 21.06
CA LYS A 26 -10.82 -4.47 20.79
C LYS A 26 -9.82 -4.43 19.64
N VAL A 27 -9.89 -3.39 18.81
CA VAL A 27 -9.07 -3.20 17.60
C VAL A 27 -8.15 -2.01 17.84
N PRO A 28 -6.87 -2.23 18.23
CA PRO A 28 -5.93 -1.18 18.57
C PRO A 28 -4.98 -0.90 17.41
N LEU A 29 -5.49 -0.28 16.34
CA LEU A 29 -4.67 -0.03 15.16
C LEU A 29 -3.94 1.32 15.27
N PRO A 30 -2.66 1.39 14.87
CA PRO A 30 -1.92 2.65 14.85
C PRO A 30 -2.55 3.60 13.83
N LEU A 31 -2.69 4.88 14.17
CA LEU A 31 -3.11 5.89 13.19
C LEU A 31 -2.08 5.99 12.06
N LEU A 32 -2.54 6.19 10.83
CA LEU A 32 -1.64 6.39 9.67
C LEU A 32 -0.82 7.70 9.76
N GLY A 33 -1.07 8.52 10.78
CA GLY A 33 -0.45 9.83 10.96
C GLY A 33 -0.95 10.84 9.94
N GLU A 34 -0.53 12.09 10.08
CA GLU A 34 -0.80 13.08 9.05
C GLU A 34 0.07 12.81 7.81
N PRO A 35 -0.49 12.92 6.59
CA PRO A 35 0.30 12.85 5.37
C PRO A 35 1.24 14.06 5.27
N GLU A 36 2.33 13.89 4.53
CA GLU A 36 3.29 14.96 4.28
C GLU A 36 2.78 15.92 3.19
N GLU A 37 3.38 17.11 3.09
CA GLU A 37 3.10 18.01 1.97
C GLU A 37 3.68 17.45 0.66
N PRO A 38 2.98 17.58 -0.48
CA PRO A 38 1.76 18.39 -0.69
C PRO A 38 0.45 17.65 -0.38
N LEU A 39 0.50 16.35 -0.06
CA LEU A 39 -0.69 15.51 0.02
C LEU A 39 -1.66 16.00 1.11
N LYS A 40 -1.13 16.47 2.24
CA LYS A 40 -1.91 17.11 3.31
C LYS A 40 -2.78 18.24 2.77
N THR A 41 -2.19 19.26 2.14
CA THR A 41 -2.96 20.38 1.58
C THR A 41 -3.91 19.94 0.47
N LEU A 42 -3.52 18.95 -0.35
CA LEU A 42 -4.35 18.43 -1.43
C LEU A 42 -5.63 17.73 -0.93
N LEU A 43 -5.61 17.16 0.27
CA LEU A 43 -6.77 16.47 0.86
C LEU A 43 -7.78 17.43 1.53
N LEU A 44 -7.42 18.67 1.81
CA LEU A 44 -8.28 19.63 2.53
C LEU A 44 -9.37 20.29 1.67
N SER A 45 -9.35 20.13 0.34
CA SER A 45 -10.35 20.72 -0.58
C SER A 45 -10.49 22.25 -0.53
N VAL A 46 -9.45 22.97 -0.09
CA VAL A 46 -9.48 24.43 0.08
C VAL A 46 -9.21 25.17 -1.23
N THR A 47 -8.16 24.78 -1.95
CA THR A 47 -7.72 25.43 -3.20
C THR A 47 -8.37 24.80 -4.43
N ASN A 48 -8.39 25.51 -5.56
CA ASN A 48 -8.86 24.93 -6.84
C ASN A 48 -8.05 23.67 -7.22
N VAL A 49 -6.74 23.65 -6.94
CA VAL A 49 -5.87 22.49 -7.16
C VAL A 49 -6.32 21.30 -6.30
N SER A 50 -6.54 21.50 -5.00
CA SER A 50 -6.99 20.42 -4.09
C SER A 50 -8.38 19.86 -4.49
N LYS A 51 -9.31 20.72 -4.94
CA LYS A 51 -10.62 20.29 -5.44
C LYS A 51 -10.51 19.45 -6.71
N GLN A 52 -9.64 19.86 -7.65
CA GLN A 52 -9.36 19.09 -8.86
C GLN A 52 -8.68 17.76 -8.55
N PHE A 53 -7.72 17.76 -7.63
CA PHE A 53 -7.06 16.56 -7.13
C PHE A 53 -8.06 15.57 -6.55
N LEU A 54 -8.92 16.00 -5.61
CA LEU A 54 -9.92 15.14 -4.97
C LEU A 54 -10.91 14.53 -5.98
N ARG A 55 -11.36 15.33 -6.97
CA ARG A 55 -12.22 14.83 -8.05
C ARG A 55 -11.56 13.71 -8.87
N LYS A 56 -10.23 13.69 -8.92
CA LYS A 56 -9.41 12.76 -9.70
C LYS A 56 -8.54 11.85 -8.83
N ILE A 57 -8.78 11.76 -7.52
CA ILE A 57 -7.84 11.14 -6.57
C ILE A 57 -7.52 9.69 -6.93
N ARG A 58 -8.50 8.95 -7.47
CA ARG A 58 -8.28 7.58 -7.96
C ARG A 58 -7.27 7.52 -9.10
N LYS A 59 -7.33 8.45 -10.06
CA LYS A 59 -6.35 8.56 -11.14
C LYS A 59 -4.96 8.87 -10.59
N TYR A 60 -4.88 9.82 -9.65
CA TYR A 60 -3.63 10.11 -8.97
C TYR A 60 -3.06 8.89 -8.25
N ASN A 61 -3.88 8.13 -7.51
CA ASN A 61 -3.41 6.89 -6.90
C ASN A 61 -2.93 5.87 -7.96
N SER A 62 -3.64 5.73 -9.07
CA SER A 62 -3.23 4.85 -10.18
C SER A 62 -1.91 5.29 -10.84
N CYS A 63 -1.54 6.57 -10.80
CA CYS A 63 -0.21 7.02 -11.23
C CYS A 63 0.90 6.41 -10.39
N PHE A 64 0.63 6.08 -9.12
CA PHE A 64 1.63 5.70 -8.13
C PHE A 64 1.58 4.22 -7.73
N GLN A 65 0.50 3.49 -8.01
CA GLN A 65 0.41 2.06 -7.69
C GLN A 65 1.65 1.28 -8.19
N MET A 66 2.21 0.47 -7.30
CA MET A 66 3.45 -0.29 -7.55
C MET A 66 3.17 -1.68 -8.13
N ILE A 67 1.91 -2.10 -8.10
CA ILE A 67 1.46 -3.43 -8.52
C ILE A 67 0.37 -3.27 -9.58
N SER A 68 0.31 -4.26 -10.45
CA SER A 68 -0.67 -4.36 -11.52
C SER A 68 -1.95 -5.03 -11.04
N PHE A 69 -3.08 -4.70 -11.67
CA PHE A 69 -4.37 -5.35 -11.47
C PHE A 69 -4.61 -6.34 -12.60
N GLY A 70 -4.92 -7.59 -12.25
CA GLY A 70 -5.23 -8.66 -13.18
C GLY A 70 -6.54 -9.36 -12.83
N VAL A 71 -7.18 -9.91 -13.86
CA VAL A 71 -8.45 -10.65 -13.75
C VAL A 71 -8.42 -11.86 -14.66
N ASP A 72 -8.99 -12.96 -14.20
CA ASP A 72 -9.04 -14.21 -14.98
C ASP A 72 -9.79 -14.02 -16.30
N LYS A 73 -10.96 -13.35 -16.25
CA LYS A 73 -11.78 -13.12 -17.43
C LYS A 73 -12.60 -11.85 -17.31
N VAL A 74 -12.45 -10.97 -18.30
CA VAL A 74 -13.35 -9.84 -18.51
C VAL A 74 -14.54 -10.29 -19.34
N ILE A 75 -15.73 -10.24 -18.77
CA ILE A 75 -16.99 -10.35 -19.50
C ILE A 75 -17.42 -8.95 -19.93
N ARG A 76 -17.59 -8.74 -21.23
CA ARG A 76 -18.26 -7.56 -21.77
C ARG A 76 -19.73 -7.90 -21.97
N MET A 77 -20.60 -7.41 -21.11
CA MET A 77 -22.04 -7.50 -21.30
C MET A 77 -22.51 -6.32 -22.17
N PRO A 78 -22.98 -6.56 -23.41
CA PRO A 78 -23.49 -5.48 -24.25
C PRO A 78 -24.66 -4.78 -23.56
N GLY A 79 -24.59 -3.45 -23.44
CA GLY A 79 -25.72 -2.61 -23.02
C GLY A 79 -25.96 -2.45 -21.51
N ILE A 80 -25.25 -3.15 -20.62
CA ILE A 80 -25.53 -3.12 -19.16
C ILE A 80 -24.34 -2.63 -18.33
N SER A 81 -23.10 -2.89 -18.73
CA SER A 81 -21.93 -2.50 -17.92
C SER A 81 -21.30 -1.18 -18.38
N PRO A 82 -21.29 -0.13 -17.54
CA PRO A 82 -20.61 1.12 -17.86
C PRO A 82 -19.08 1.03 -17.74
N THR A 83 -18.50 -0.11 -17.33
CA THR A 83 -17.04 -0.23 -17.14
C THR A 83 -16.51 -1.61 -17.59
N PHE A 84 -16.76 -2.71 -16.87
CA PHE A 84 -16.51 -4.10 -17.29
C PHE A 84 -17.04 -5.08 -16.23
N THR A 85 -17.30 -6.35 -16.58
CA THR A 85 -17.65 -7.41 -15.63
C THR A 85 -16.49 -8.38 -15.50
N VAL A 86 -16.22 -8.89 -14.31
CA VAL A 86 -15.17 -9.90 -14.06
C VAL A 86 -15.80 -11.23 -13.72
N GLN A 87 -15.27 -12.31 -14.31
CA GLN A 87 -15.57 -13.68 -13.91
C GLN A 87 -14.27 -14.35 -13.45
N GLY A 88 -14.27 -14.89 -12.24
CA GLY A 88 -13.09 -15.48 -11.60
C GLY A 88 -12.52 -14.61 -10.50
N GLN A 89 -11.24 -14.79 -10.21
CA GLN A 89 -10.52 -14.09 -9.16
C GLN A 89 -9.89 -12.79 -9.67
N ILE A 90 -9.88 -11.78 -8.80
CA ILE A 90 -9.06 -10.58 -8.96
C ILE A 90 -7.73 -10.87 -8.28
N TYR A 91 -6.64 -10.61 -8.97
CA TYR A 91 -5.29 -10.75 -8.42
C TYR A 91 -4.47 -9.50 -8.73
N HIS A 92 -3.53 -9.18 -7.85
CA HIS A 92 -2.56 -8.12 -8.10
C HIS A 92 -1.19 -8.72 -8.26
N GLN A 93 -0.43 -8.22 -9.23
CA GLN A 93 0.88 -8.78 -9.54
C GLN A 93 1.95 -7.71 -9.52
N ILE A 94 3.12 -8.10 -9.03
CA ILE A 94 4.33 -7.30 -9.12
C ILE A 94 5.25 -7.91 -10.18
N GLY A 95 5.86 -7.05 -10.98
CA GLY A 95 6.85 -7.45 -11.99
C GLY A 95 8.27 -7.34 -11.47
N SER A 96 9.22 -7.67 -12.34
CA SER A 96 10.65 -7.44 -12.13
C SER A 96 10.97 -5.96 -11.87
N LEU A 97 12.09 -5.70 -11.20
CA LEU A 97 12.54 -4.35 -10.84
C LEU A 97 12.88 -3.49 -12.06
N PHE A 98 13.33 -4.13 -13.13
CA PHE A 98 13.71 -3.46 -14.37
C PHE A 98 12.90 -4.00 -15.55
N PRO A 99 12.67 -3.17 -16.59
CA PRO A 99 12.07 -3.64 -17.83
C PRO A 99 12.99 -4.64 -18.55
N GLU A 100 12.40 -5.43 -19.44
CA GLU A 100 13.16 -6.31 -20.33
C GLU A 100 13.37 -5.66 -21.71
N GLY A 101 14.59 -5.74 -22.23
CA GLY A 101 14.92 -5.22 -23.55
C GLY A 101 14.56 -3.74 -23.71
N ASN A 102 13.70 -3.45 -24.69
CA ASN A 102 13.21 -2.09 -24.99
C ASN A 102 11.81 -1.82 -24.43
N ASP A 103 11.30 -2.67 -23.53
CA ASP A 103 10.01 -2.44 -22.91
C ASP A 103 10.01 -1.16 -22.08
N GLN A 104 8.86 -0.50 -22.10
CA GLN A 104 8.66 0.69 -21.29
C GLN A 104 8.44 0.32 -19.82
N HIS A 105 8.98 1.13 -18.91
CA HIS A 105 8.80 0.98 -17.45
C HIS A 105 7.31 0.99 -17.06
N LYS A 106 6.92 0.06 -16.18
CA LYS A 106 5.54 -0.08 -15.67
C LYS A 106 5.53 -0.21 -14.14
N PHE A 107 4.48 0.33 -13.51
CA PHE A 107 4.24 0.19 -12.06
C PHE A 107 5.46 0.55 -11.20
N LEU A 108 5.96 -0.39 -10.37
CA LEU A 108 7.14 -0.18 -9.51
C LEU A 108 8.37 0.31 -10.29
N GLN A 109 8.58 -0.17 -11.52
CA GLN A 109 9.74 0.19 -12.34
C GLN A 109 9.81 1.69 -12.65
N VAL A 110 8.65 2.38 -12.68
CA VAL A 110 8.58 3.82 -12.97
C VAL A 110 9.22 4.65 -11.85
N TYR A 111 9.42 4.09 -10.65
CA TYR A 111 10.12 4.79 -9.56
C TYR A 111 11.64 4.78 -9.69
N PHE A 112 12.19 3.99 -10.62
CA PHE A 112 13.64 3.76 -10.70
C PHE A 112 14.17 4.01 -12.11
N MET A 113 13.56 4.93 -12.86
CA MET A 113 14.02 5.29 -14.21
C MET A 113 15.29 6.13 -14.20
N GLY A 114 15.68 6.68 -13.04
CA GLY A 114 16.88 7.50 -12.86
C GLY A 114 16.73 8.97 -13.29
N ASP A 115 15.57 9.35 -13.83
CA ASP A 115 15.24 10.74 -14.20
C ASP A 115 13.81 11.07 -13.80
N GLU A 116 13.67 11.97 -12.81
CA GLU A 116 12.39 12.37 -12.23
C GLU A 116 11.37 12.86 -13.26
N GLN A 117 11.84 13.61 -14.28
CA GLN A 117 10.95 14.18 -15.29
C GLN A 117 10.40 13.09 -16.20
N ASN A 118 11.22 12.10 -16.55
CA ASN A 118 10.81 10.93 -17.30
C ASN A 118 9.84 10.05 -16.51
N GLU A 119 10.04 9.88 -15.20
CA GLU A 119 9.08 9.18 -14.33
C GLU A 119 7.71 9.85 -14.37
N VAL A 120 7.65 11.17 -14.18
CA VAL A 120 6.40 11.94 -14.22
C VAL A 120 5.76 11.88 -15.61
N ASN A 121 6.55 12.05 -16.67
CA ASN A 121 6.07 11.97 -18.05
C ASN A 121 5.46 10.58 -18.32
N ARG A 122 6.13 9.51 -17.85
CA ARG A 122 5.65 8.14 -17.99
C ARG A 122 4.32 7.93 -17.27
N ARG A 123 4.18 8.44 -16.04
CA ARG A 123 2.91 8.38 -15.29
C ARG A 123 1.78 9.14 -16.00
N CYS A 124 2.05 10.32 -16.52
CA CYS A 124 1.06 11.15 -17.23
C CYS A 124 0.69 10.59 -18.61
N GLN A 125 1.59 9.85 -19.27
CA GLN A 125 1.28 9.11 -20.50
C GLN A 125 0.38 7.91 -20.23
N TYR A 126 0.61 7.21 -19.12
CA TYR A 126 -0.16 6.01 -18.77
C TYR A 126 -1.54 6.35 -18.18
N ILE A 127 -1.65 7.44 -17.43
CA ILE A 127 -2.90 7.88 -16.78
C ILE A 127 -3.31 9.24 -17.34
N GLU A 128 -4.32 9.24 -18.21
CA GLU A 128 -4.79 10.46 -18.85
C GLU A 128 -5.59 11.37 -17.91
N GLY A 129 -5.41 12.68 -18.10
CA GLY A 129 -6.21 13.72 -17.46
C GLY A 129 -5.79 14.06 -16.03
N VAL A 130 -4.56 13.72 -15.63
CA VAL A 130 -3.93 14.22 -14.39
C VAL A 130 -3.04 15.42 -14.67
N GLU A 131 -2.87 16.27 -13.66
CA GLU A 131 -2.08 17.49 -13.74
C GLU A 131 -0.61 17.15 -13.43
N ARG A 132 0.26 17.33 -14.43
CA ARG A 132 1.68 16.95 -14.38
C ARG A 132 2.42 17.51 -13.16
N GLU A 133 2.18 18.78 -12.84
CA GLU A 133 2.82 19.45 -11.70
C GLU A 133 2.41 18.82 -10.36
N THR A 134 1.14 18.44 -10.22
CA THR A 134 0.65 17.73 -9.02
C THR A 134 1.26 16.34 -8.92
N VAL A 135 1.38 15.60 -10.04
CA VAL A 135 2.06 14.30 -10.08
C VAL A 135 3.53 14.44 -9.66
N LEU A 136 4.25 15.45 -10.17
CA LEU A 136 5.64 15.71 -9.79
C LEU A 136 5.80 15.95 -8.28
N LYS A 137 4.99 16.84 -7.70
CA LYS A 137 5.07 17.17 -6.27
C LYS A 137 4.75 15.95 -5.38
N ILE A 138 3.76 15.14 -5.76
CA ILE A 138 3.44 13.90 -5.03
C ILE A 138 4.58 12.87 -5.18
N GLN A 139 5.16 12.74 -6.37
CA GLN A 139 6.29 11.84 -6.61
C GLN A 139 7.48 12.17 -5.70
N GLN A 140 7.85 13.45 -5.61
CA GLN A 140 8.91 13.94 -4.73
C GLN A 140 8.64 13.60 -3.27
N MET A 141 7.41 13.81 -2.82
CA MET A 141 6.97 13.47 -1.47
C MET A 141 7.11 11.96 -1.20
N LEU A 142 6.64 11.11 -2.11
CA LEU A 142 6.73 9.66 -1.98
C LEU A 142 8.18 9.18 -1.94
N HIS A 143 9.04 9.65 -2.85
CA HIS A 143 10.47 9.32 -2.84
C HIS A 143 11.16 9.68 -1.52
N SER A 144 10.75 10.81 -0.92
CA SER A 144 11.36 11.31 0.32
C SER A 144 10.87 10.56 1.58
N HIS A 145 9.61 10.12 1.62
CA HIS A 145 8.97 9.65 2.85
C HIS A 145 8.54 8.19 2.83
N ASN A 146 8.34 7.58 1.66
CA ASN A 146 7.86 6.22 1.55
C ASN A 146 8.98 5.20 1.85
N VAL A 147 8.82 4.43 2.92
CA VAL A 147 9.82 3.46 3.39
C VAL A 147 10.01 2.32 2.38
N LEU A 148 8.96 1.87 1.69
CA LEU A 148 9.07 0.81 0.69
C LEU A 148 9.93 1.26 -0.51
N LEU A 149 9.77 2.50 -0.96
CA LEU A 149 10.61 3.04 -2.03
C LEU A 149 12.09 3.13 -1.61
N LYS A 150 12.37 3.50 -0.36
CA LYS A 150 13.74 3.49 0.18
C LYS A 150 14.33 2.08 0.23
N ILE A 151 13.53 1.10 0.62
CA ILE A 151 13.91 -0.32 0.62
C ILE A 151 14.26 -0.79 -0.80
N PHE A 152 13.37 -0.56 -1.76
CA PHE A 152 13.59 -0.97 -3.15
C PHE A 152 14.78 -0.26 -3.76
N LYS A 153 14.93 1.04 -3.53
CA LYS A 153 16.08 1.82 -3.99
C LYS A 153 17.38 1.28 -3.44
N SER A 154 17.44 1.03 -2.12
CA SER A 154 18.62 0.46 -1.50
C SER A 154 18.97 -0.93 -2.05
N ALA A 155 17.97 -1.77 -2.31
CA ALA A 155 18.18 -3.08 -2.92
C ALA A 155 18.70 -2.97 -4.37
N ILE A 156 18.19 -2.02 -5.15
CA ILE A 156 18.65 -1.72 -6.51
C ILE A 156 20.09 -1.19 -6.51
N ASP A 157 20.41 -0.23 -5.65
CA ASP A 157 21.74 0.40 -5.58
C ASP A 157 22.82 -0.60 -5.16
N ASN A 158 22.46 -1.63 -4.39
CA ASN A 158 23.36 -2.68 -3.91
C ASN A 158 23.19 -4.01 -4.65
N TRP A 159 22.60 -4.02 -5.85
CA TRP A 159 22.30 -5.24 -6.58
C TRP A 159 23.58 -5.94 -7.07
N PRO A 160 23.95 -7.13 -6.53
CA PRO A 160 25.26 -7.70 -6.81
C PRO A 160 25.30 -8.48 -8.12
N SER A 161 24.23 -9.23 -8.43
CA SER A 161 24.07 -9.97 -9.68
C SER A 161 22.63 -10.44 -9.88
N ASP A 162 22.26 -10.83 -11.10
CA ASP A 162 20.91 -11.31 -11.43
C ASP A 162 20.48 -12.60 -10.71
N SER A 163 21.43 -13.29 -10.06
CA SER A 163 21.11 -14.46 -9.23
C SER A 163 20.43 -14.10 -7.90
N TYR A 164 20.48 -12.82 -7.51
CA TYR A 164 19.87 -12.32 -6.29
C TYR A 164 18.39 -11.98 -6.49
N LYS A 165 17.65 -11.95 -5.39
CA LYS A 165 16.26 -11.50 -5.32
C LYS A 165 16.05 -10.67 -4.06
N VAL A 166 15.22 -9.63 -4.12
CA VAL A 166 14.69 -8.97 -2.91
C VAL A 166 13.52 -9.80 -2.42
N VAL A 167 13.53 -10.16 -1.15
CA VAL A 167 12.40 -10.85 -0.52
C VAL A 167 11.88 -9.97 0.61
N ILE A 168 10.64 -9.51 0.47
CA ILE A 168 9.92 -8.86 1.55
C ILE A 168 9.08 -9.92 2.25
N HIS A 169 9.48 -10.25 3.48
CA HIS A 169 8.86 -11.33 4.23
C HIS A 169 7.54 -10.92 4.87
N THR A 170 6.53 -11.79 4.78
CA THR A 170 5.21 -11.54 5.38
C THR A 170 5.27 -11.45 6.91
N ASN A 171 6.05 -12.34 7.54
CA ASN A 171 6.02 -12.57 8.99
C ASN A 171 7.32 -12.21 9.73
N ARG A 172 8.37 -11.73 9.06
CA ARG A 172 9.57 -11.30 9.78
C ARG A 172 9.34 -9.95 10.45
N THR A 173 9.58 -9.93 11.76
CA THR A 173 9.82 -8.76 12.59
C THR A 173 11.35 -8.56 12.74
N PRO A 174 11.81 -7.32 12.97
CA PRO A 174 13.18 -6.97 13.36
C PRO A 174 13.92 -7.96 14.28
N ARG A 175 15.24 -8.12 14.09
CA ARG A 175 16.08 -8.97 14.95
C ARG A 175 16.33 -8.26 16.29
N GLY A 176 15.89 -8.87 17.39
CA GLY A 176 16.11 -8.38 18.76
C GLY A 176 14.89 -7.71 19.39
N GLU A 177 13.74 -7.70 18.73
CA GLU A 177 12.54 -7.04 19.21
C GLU A 177 11.47 -8.05 19.68
N HIS A 178 10.88 -7.77 20.84
CA HIS A 178 9.74 -8.54 21.37
C HIS A 178 8.51 -8.30 20.49
N GLU A 179 7.73 -9.36 20.26
CA GLU A 179 6.40 -9.37 19.60
C GLU A 179 5.38 -8.36 20.20
N ARG A 180 5.74 -7.66 21.29
CA ARG A 180 4.92 -6.82 22.16
C ARG A 180 5.22 -5.32 22.08
N ARG A 181 6.05 -4.85 21.14
CA ARG A 181 6.32 -3.41 20.95
C ARG A 181 6.03 -3.01 19.50
N TYR A 182 5.08 -2.09 19.31
CA TYR A 182 4.74 -1.53 18.01
C TYR A 182 5.86 -0.61 17.53
N ASN A 183 6.71 -1.11 16.64
CA ASN A 183 7.80 -0.34 16.04
C ASN A 183 7.56 -0.16 14.53
N ALA A 184 7.92 1.01 14.00
CA ALA A 184 7.93 1.26 12.57
C ALA A 184 8.96 0.33 11.90
N PRO A 185 8.64 -0.35 10.79
CA PRO A 185 9.58 -1.26 10.14
C PRO A 185 10.85 -0.51 9.71
N MET A 186 12.00 -0.88 10.26
CA MET A 186 13.29 -0.37 9.80
C MET A 186 13.68 -1.03 8.48
N VAL A 187 14.36 -0.24 7.62
CA VAL A 187 14.69 -0.50 6.22
C VAL A 187 15.41 -1.85 5.96
N ASN A 188 16.20 -2.35 6.92
CA ASN A 188 17.08 -3.51 6.71
C ASN A 188 16.50 -4.87 7.13
N GLU A 189 15.32 -4.92 7.74
CA GLU A 189 14.89 -6.16 8.42
C GLU A 189 13.70 -6.87 7.77
N VAL A 190 12.96 -6.15 6.93
CA VAL A 190 11.77 -6.69 6.29
C VAL A 190 12.05 -7.13 4.85
N ALA A 191 13.05 -6.52 4.21
CA ALA A 191 13.52 -6.89 2.88
C ALA A 191 14.96 -7.42 2.97
N VAL A 192 15.20 -8.62 2.47
CA VAL A 192 16.52 -9.23 2.44
C VAL A 192 16.89 -9.57 1.01
N LEU A 193 18.12 -9.25 0.64
CA LEU A 193 18.71 -9.67 -0.60
C LEU A 193 19.28 -11.09 -0.43
N VAL A 194 18.71 -12.08 -1.12
CA VAL A 194 19.05 -13.51 -0.92
C VAL A 194 19.39 -14.21 -2.23
N THR A 195 20.19 -15.27 -2.14
CA THR A 195 20.44 -16.25 -3.21
C THR A 195 19.96 -17.62 -2.76
N GLY A 196 19.19 -18.32 -3.59
CA GLY A 196 18.82 -19.73 -3.37
C GLY A 196 17.92 -20.07 -2.17
N GLU A 197 17.64 -19.15 -1.24
CA GLU A 197 16.78 -19.44 -0.08
C GLU A 197 15.31 -19.68 -0.47
N PRO A 198 14.62 -20.66 0.15
CA PRO A 198 13.20 -20.88 -0.07
C PRO A 198 12.38 -19.70 0.45
N CYS A 199 11.50 -19.15 -0.39
CA CYS A 199 10.58 -18.08 -0.01
C CYS A 199 9.23 -18.68 0.42
N SER A 200 8.58 -18.02 1.38
CA SER A 200 7.19 -18.36 1.71
C SER A 200 6.27 -17.98 0.54
N PRO A 201 5.17 -18.71 0.27
CA PRO A 201 4.22 -18.39 -0.80
C PRO A 201 3.59 -16.99 -0.70
N ARG A 202 3.63 -16.37 0.49
CA ARG A 202 3.11 -15.02 0.72
C ARG A 202 4.19 -13.94 0.66
N ASP A 203 5.46 -14.30 0.59
CA ASP A 203 6.53 -13.31 0.50
C ASP A 203 6.48 -12.60 -0.86
N ILE A 204 6.76 -11.31 -0.86
CA ILE A 204 6.92 -10.56 -2.12
C ILE A 204 8.34 -10.75 -2.58
N VAL A 205 8.53 -11.34 -3.75
CA VAL A 205 9.84 -11.64 -4.31
C VAL A 205 10.06 -10.83 -5.57
N LEU A 206 11.10 -10.00 -5.57
CA LEU A 206 11.48 -9.17 -6.71
C LEU A 206 12.80 -9.65 -7.28
N ARG A 207 12.84 -9.78 -8.61
CA ARG A 207 14.04 -10.10 -9.39
C ARG A 207 14.39 -8.92 -10.27
N ALA A 208 15.64 -8.82 -10.67
CA ALA A 208 16.10 -7.74 -11.55
C ALA A 208 15.44 -7.81 -12.93
N HIS A 209 15.64 -8.92 -13.63
CA HIS A 209 15.14 -9.16 -14.98
C HIS A 209 14.68 -10.62 -15.09
N ASP A 210 13.36 -10.85 -15.04
CA ASP A 210 12.78 -12.18 -15.32
C ASP A 210 11.46 -12.14 -16.09
N ASN A 211 10.91 -10.95 -16.37
CA ASN A 211 9.58 -10.70 -16.92
C ASN A 211 8.42 -11.42 -16.21
N MET A 212 8.65 -11.97 -15.01
CA MET A 212 7.64 -12.77 -14.35
C MET A 212 6.77 -11.86 -13.50
N LEU A 213 5.46 -11.93 -13.75
CA LEU A 213 4.47 -11.33 -12.87
C LEU A 213 4.16 -12.30 -11.72
N GLN A 214 4.44 -11.85 -10.50
CA GLN A 214 4.18 -12.65 -9.30
C GLN A 214 2.95 -12.11 -8.57
N PRO A 215 1.97 -12.98 -8.23
CA PRO A 215 0.82 -12.54 -7.46
C PRO A 215 1.24 -12.13 -6.06
N ILE A 216 0.70 -11.01 -5.58
CA ILE A 216 0.82 -10.60 -4.18
C ILE A 216 -0.43 -11.04 -3.45
N ALA A 217 -0.25 -11.76 -2.34
CA ALA A 217 -1.34 -12.09 -1.46
C ALA A 217 -1.98 -10.80 -0.91
N ASP A 218 -3.30 -10.68 -1.02
CA ASP A 218 -4.12 -9.61 -0.44
C ASP A 218 -3.97 -9.48 1.08
N THR A 219 -3.42 -10.51 1.71
CA THR A 219 -3.17 -10.61 3.15
C THR A 219 -1.71 -10.36 3.53
N HIS A 220 -0.89 -9.94 2.55
CA HIS A 220 0.44 -9.44 2.80
C HIS A 220 0.36 -8.05 3.42
N LYS A 221 1.10 -7.82 4.50
CA LYS A 221 1.06 -6.54 5.26
C LYS A 221 1.36 -5.29 4.41
N PHE A 222 2.04 -5.41 3.27
CA PHE A 222 2.31 -4.27 2.38
C PHE A 222 1.46 -4.24 1.11
N TYR A 223 0.49 -5.16 0.97
CA TYR A 223 -0.39 -5.18 -0.19
C TYR A 223 -1.09 -3.83 -0.38
N ASP A 224 -1.71 -3.29 0.67
CA ASP A 224 -2.41 -2.02 0.60
C ASP A 224 -1.47 -0.85 0.26
N ALA A 225 -0.25 -0.84 0.80
CA ALA A 225 0.71 0.23 0.53
C ALA A 225 1.24 0.21 -0.91
N LEU A 226 1.35 -0.98 -1.50
CA LEU A 226 1.74 -1.14 -2.89
C LEU A 226 0.59 -0.76 -3.85
N GLN A 227 -0.66 -1.03 -3.49
CA GLN A 227 -1.83 -0.74 -4.32
C GLN A 227 -2.38 0.69 -4.14
N TYR A 228 -2.30 1.24 -2.93
CA TYR A 228 -2.81 2.55 -2.55
C TYR A 228 -1.74 3.46 -1.92
N PRO A 229 -0.67 3.82 -2.65
CA PRO A 229 0.43 4.61 -2.09
C PRO A 229 0.04 6.01 -1.62
N LEU A 230 -1.12 6.54 -2.02
CA LEU A 230 -1.58 7.83 -1.48
C LEU A 230 -2.28 7.71 -0.13
N ILE A 231 -2.87 6.55 0.17
CA ILE A 231 -3.46 6.28 1.49
C ILE A 231 -2.34 5.90 2.47
N PHE A 232 -1.41 5.07 2.02
CA PHE A 232 -0.25 4.59 2.78
C PHE A 232 1.02 5.31 2.30
N SER A 233 1.01 6.64 2.43
CA SER A 233 2.03 7.52 1.86
C SER A 233 3.45 7.27 2.39
N LYS A 234 3.58 6.77 3.62
CA LYS A 234 4.89 6.45 4.22
C LYS A 234 5.26 4.97 4.04
N GLY A 235 4.41 4.18 3.38
CA GLY A 235 4.60 2.74 3.20
C GLY A 235 4.20 1.93 4.45
N GLU A 236 3.19 2.43 5.18
CA GLU A 236 2.67 1.83 6.39
C GLU A 236 2.05 0.45 6.10
N PRO A 237 2.09 -0.50 7.04
CA PRO A 237 1.46 -1.79 6.84
C PRO A 237 -0.07 -1.66 6.80
N GLY A 238 -0.68 -2.31 5.81
CA GLY A 238 -2.11 -2.54 5.70
C GLY A 238 -2.57 -3.79 6.44
N TYR A 239 -3.71 -4.33 6.01
CA TYR A 239 -4.30 -5.50 6.66
C TYR A 239 -3.43 -6.75 6.53
N HIS A 240 -3.30 -7.53 7.61
CA HIS A 240 -2.77 -8.88 7.55
C HIS A 240 -3.37 -9.77 8.65
N PHE A 241 -3.33 -11.09 8.45
CA PHE A 241 -3.99 -12.04 9.35
C PHE A 241 -3.41 -12.15 10.76
N ASN A 242 -2.29 -11.52 11.09
CA ASN A 242 -1.64 -11.69 12.39
C ASN A 242 -1.85 -10.50 13.34
N ILE A 243 -2.78 -9.60 13.01
CA ILE A 243 -3.15 -8.49 13.88
C ILE A 243 -3.99 -9.04 15.05
N PRO A 244 -3.52 -8.93 16.30
CA PRO A 244 -4.24 -9.45 17.46
C PRO A 244 -5.41 -8.54 17.84
N VAL A 245 -6.50 -9.15 18.28
CA VAL A 245 -7.52 -8.43 19.07
C VAL A 245 -6.98 -8.22 20.48
N VAL A 246 -7.26 -7.08 21.11
CA VAL A 246 -6.91 -6.84 22.52
C VAL A 246 -8.13 -6.83 23.42
N ASN A 247 -7.90 -7.11 24.71
CA ASN A 247 -8.88 -6.83 25.74
C ASN A 247 -8.87 -5.32 26.04
N PRO A 248 -9.99 -4.59 25.89
CA PRO A 248 -10.03 -3.14 26.09
C PRO A 248 -9.69 -2.68 27.52
N THR A 249 -9.75 -3.57 28.52
CA THR A 249 -9.47 -3.26 29.91
C THR A 249 -8.03 -3.57 30.31
N THR A 250 -7.46 -4.66 29.79
CA THR A 250 -6.09 -5.08 30.15
C THR A 250 -5.05 -4.73 29.10
N GLU A 251 -5.49 -4.28 27.92
CA GLU A 251 -4.67 -4.03 26.71
C GLU A 251 -3.85 -5.23 26.25
N GLN A 252 -4.15 -6.42 26.76
CA GLN A 252 -3.43 -7.64 26.42
C GLN A 252 -4.02 -8.29 25.16
N PRO A 253 -3.18 -8.82 24.27
CA PRO A 253 -3.62 -9.61 23.12
C PRO A 253 -4.46 -10.83 23.55
N ILE A 254 -5.60 -11.02 22.89
CA ILE A 254 -6.43 -12.22 22.99
C ILE A 254 -5.92 -13.20 21.95
N THR A 255 -5.10 -14.16 22.36
CA THR A 255 -4.40 -15.10 21.47
C THR A 255 -5.31 -15.94 20.57
N SER A 256 -6.57 -16.16 20.97
CA SER A 256 -7.57 -16.92 20.19
C SER A 256 -8.30 -16.08 19.14
N LYS A 257 -8.10 -14.76 19.09
CA LYS A 257 -8.85 -13.86 18.21
C LYS A 257 -7.94 -12.91 17.46
N LYS A 258 -8.26 -12.71 16.19
CA LYS A 258 -7.53 -11.83 15.27
C LYS A 258 -8.48 -10.80 14.68
N VAL A 259 -7.94 -9.64 14.34
CA VAL A 259 -8.72 -8.56 13.73
C VAL A 259 -9.18 -9.02 12.35
N SER A 260 -10.47 -8.86 12.06
CA SER A 260 -11.01 -9.16 10.74
C SER A 260 -10.64 -8.05 9.75
N CYS A 261 -10.62 -8.38 8.45
CA CYS A 261 -10.44 -7.40 7.38
C CYS A 261 -11.47 -6.26 7.47
N MET A 262 -12.73 -6.62 7.78
CA MET A 262 -13.81 -5.65 7.98
C MET A 262 -13.54 -4.71 9.15
N ASP A 263 -13.15 -5.25 10.32
CA ASP A 263 -12.80 -4.44 11.49
C ASP A 263 -11.62 -3.51 11.22
N PHE A 264 -10.63 -3.98 10.46
CA PHE A 264 -9.44 -3.20 10.12
C PHE A 264 -9.79 -1.95 9.31
N TYR A 265 -10.53 -2.10 8.22
CA TYR A 265 -10.90 -0.94 7.41
C TYR A 265 -12.00 -0.08 8.04
N ALA A 266 -12.90 -0.67 8.83
CA ALA A 266 -13.88 0.10 9.59
C ALA A 266 -13.20 1.07 10.57
N TYR A 267 -12.10 0.64 11.19
CA TYR A 267 -11.30 1.50 12.06
C TYR A 267 -10.77 2.73 11.32
N TYR A 268 -10.09 2.54 10.18
CA TYR A 268 -9.49 3.65 9.45
C TYR A 268 -10.47 4.53 8.68
N MET A 269 -11.64 4.01 8.28
CA MET A 269 -12.65 4.80 7.57
C MET A 269 -13.48 5.70 8.51
N MET A 270 -13.50 5.40 9.81
CA MET A 270 -14.32 6.11 10.80
C MET A 270 -13.53 7.14 11.62
N LEU A 271 -12.22 7.26 11.36
CA LEU A 271 -11.32 8.24 11.96
C LEU A 271 -11.07 9.40 10.98
#